data_AF-A0A1H0XYE7-F1
#
_entry.id   AF-A0A1H0XYE7-F1
#
_cell.length_a   1.000
_cell.length_b   1.000
_cell.length_c   1.000
_cell.angle_alpha   90.00
_cell.angle_beta   90.00
_cell.angle_gamma   90.00
#
_symmetry.space_group_name_H-M   'P 1'
#
loop_
_entity.id
_entity.type
_entity.pdbx_description
1 polymer ?
#
loop_
_entity_poly.entity_id
_entity_poly.type
_entity_poly.pdbx_seq_one_letter_code
_entity_poly.pdbx_strand_id
1 'polypeptide(L)'
;MNDIKIVPQTFFSGTSEELKRKFDDMIYCNYDETTFANTEAAVTWIIRGCIDYFFTLDEDFLGSGNESGIPDPKADHFANNIYRLTNAISYLAGLWKIKINKPEGIKLLLDIRTLIVHSGGPVNDIASLKLKEYKDNQLGRIFSRYKRSEFYFHNEFSEMDYCIQIWNDKHDKKKQYHQSEVDYHVRNESYLDVSIYLEHNDIRHIVLSYINEFLNRKSESQKTKNPKKLPPKIKNKIINKETHEIDFNKIADLIGYGTRGGYLIENKIEHWNGFGLERLYIYAKSKIDIPSKARESIIDTIENAMVSFWDDYQNKEILNEEIIDLDIRKVFGEYTPSFELKGYLEGQKLFINIAPFFNTRNRHDQTDIDYLVKFINEVNNVLEKTINLEQSVDGLICDYFVQSILKKNR
;
A
#
# COMPACT_ATOMS: atom_id res chain seq x y z
N MET A 1 -22.29 -0.63 -41.49
CA MET A 1 -21.51 0.01 -40.43
C MET A 1 -22.17 -0.35 -39.11
N ASN A 2 -21.41 -0.82 -38.13
CA ASN A 2 -21.93 -1.19 -36.83
C ASN A 2 -21.43 -0.16 -35.80
N ASP A 3 -22.34 0.61 -35.22
CA ASP A 3 -22.01 1.72 -34.32
C ASP A 3 -22.15 1.27 -32.86
N ILE A 4 -21.10 1.47 -32.07
CA ILE A 4 -21.01 1.09 -30.66
C ILE A 4 -20.75 2.35 -29.84
N LYS A 5 -21.65 2.68 -28.93
CA LYS A 5 -21.40 3.71 -27.92
C LYS A 5 -20.91 3.05 -26.64
N ILE A 6 -19.76 3.48 -26.13
CA ILE A 6 -19.28 3.05 -24.82
C ILE A 6 -20.02 3.84 -23.74
N VAL A 7 -20.68 3.15 -22.82
CA VAL A 7 -21.36 3.76 -21.67
C VAL A 7 -21.00 3.05 -20.37
N PRO A 8 -20.91 3.78 -19.23
CA PRO A 8 -20.67 3.17 -17.94
C PRO A 8 -21.89 2.36 -17.49
N GLN A 9 -21.63 1.17 -16.95
CA GLN A 9 -22.65 0.39 -16.23
C GLN A 9 -22.91 0.97 -14.84
N THR A 10 -21.92 1.64 -14.26
CA THR A 10 -21.97 2.23 -12.93
C THR A 10 -21.22 3.56 -12.90
N PHE A 11 -21.81 4.56 -12.26
CA PHE A 11 -21.20 5.87 -12.09
C PHE A 11 -20.42 5.93 -10.77
N PHE A 12 -19.13 6.22 -10.88
CA PHE A 12 -18.31 6.54 -9.71
C PHE A 12 -18.60 7.96 -9.21
N SER A 13 -18.91 8.11 -7.92
CA SER A 13 -19.30 9.38 -7.29
C SER A 13 -18.35 9.88 -6.19
N GLY A 14 -17.22 9.20 -5.97
CA GLY A 14 -16.23 9.58 -4.95
C GLY A 14 -15.11 10.49 -5.49
N THR A 15 -14.08 10.68 -4.67
CA THR A 15 -12.86 11.42 -5.07
C THR A 15 -11.66 10.52 -5.34
N SER A 16 -10.61 11.08 -5.96
CA SER A 16 -9.35 10.37 -6.19
C SER A 16 -8.66 10.00 -4.86
N GLU A 17 -8.72 10.91 -3.89
CA GLU A 17 -8.17 10.77 -2.54
C GLU A 17 -8.87 9.67 -1.76
N GLU A 18 -10.20 9.58 -1.90
CA GLU A 18 -10.99 8.51 -1.29
C GLU A 18 -10.62 7.14 -1.84
N LEU A 19 -10.43 7.01 -3.17
CA LEU A 19 -9.98 5.76 -3.78
C LEU A 19 -8.57 5.38 -3.34
N LYS A 20 -7.65 6.36 -3.31
CA LYS A 20 -6.27 6.14 -2.84
C LYS A 20 -6.25 5.69 -1.39
N ARG A 21 -6.99 6.37 -0.51
CA ARG A 21 -7.09 5.98 0.91
C ARG A 21 -7.63 4.56 1.05
N LYS A 22 -8.73 4.23 0.39
CA LYS A 22 -9.29 2.85 0.40
C LYS A 22 -8.27 1.82 -0.11
N PHE A 23 -7.49 2.19 -1.13
CA PHE A 23 -6.46 1.32 -1.67
C PHE A 23 -5.30 1.13 -0.69
N ASP A 24 -4.86 2.19 -0.01
CA ASP A 24 -3.82 2.13 1.01
C ASP A 24 -4.26 1.30 2.22
N ASP A 25 -5.51 1.47 2.68
CA ASP A 25 -6.12 0.66 3.72
C ASP A 25 -6.17 -0.82 3.31
N MET A 26 -6.49 -1.09 2.04
CA MET A 26 -6.52 -2.44 1.50
C MET A 26 -5.12 -3.07 1.40
N ILE A 27 -4.10 -2.30 0.99
CA ILE A 27 -2.70 -2.75 1.01
C ILE A 27 -2.29 -3.12 2.43
N TYR A 28 -2.57 -2.25 3.41
CA TYR A 28 -2.24 -2.48 4.81
C TYR A 28 -2.91 -3.75 5.35
N CYS A 29 -4.20 -3.95 5.05
CA CYS A 29 -4.95 -5.15 5.45
C CYS A 29 -4.40 -6.45 4.84
N ASN A 30 -3.75 -6.39 3.67
CA ASN A 30 -3.19 -7.56 2.99
C ASN A 30 -1.69 -7.71 3.19
N TYR A 31 -1.04 -6.78 3.90
CA TYR A 31 0.38 -6.86 4.23
C TYR A 31 0.62 -7.97 5.26
N ASP A 32 1.51 -8.91 4.95
CA ASP A 32 1.92 -10.01 5.83
C ASP A 32 3.41 -10.37 5.73
N GLU A 33 3.84 -11.33 6.55
CA GLU A 33 5.22 -11.83 6.64
C GLU A 33 5.78 -12.37 5.30
N THR A 34 4.94 -12.59 4.29
CA THR A 34 5.29 -13.15 2.98
C THR A 34 5.09 -12.17 1.82
N THR A 35 4.77 -10.91 2.11
CA THR A 35 4.53 -9.87 1.09
C THR A 35 5.79 -9.59 0.29
N PHE A 36 5.67 -9.58 -1.04
CA PHE A 36 6.80 -9.31 -1.93
C PHE A 36 6.98 -7.79 -2.09
N ALA A 37 7.53 -7.12 -1.07
CA ALA A 37 7.54 -5.67 -0.94
C ALA A 37 7.96 -4.92 -2.24
N ASN A 38 9.04 -5.35 -2.90
CA ASN A 38 9.50 -4.72 -4.14
C ASN A 38 8.57 -4.96 -5.34
N THR A 39 7.97 -6.15 -5.42
CA THR A 39 7.01 -6.50 -6.48
C THR A 39 5.71 -5.71 -6.30
N GLU A 40 5.17 -5.72 -5.09
CA GLU A 40 3.89 -5.05 -4.78
C GLU A 40 4.03 -3.53 -4.79
N ALA A 41 5.17 -2.96 -4.40
CA ALA A 41 5.43 -1.53 -4.49
C ALA A 41 5.28 -1.00 -5.93
N ALA A 42 5.87 -1.68 -6.92
CA ALA A 42 5.77 -1.24 -8.31
C ALA A 42 4.32 -1.27 -8.82
N VAL A 43 3.58 -2.34 -8.48
CA VAL A 43 2.20 -2.52 -8.92
C VAL A 43 1.24 -1.53 -8.23
N THR A 44 1.44 -1.27 -6.93
CA THR A 44 0.65 -0.30 -6.17
C THR A 44 0.89 1.13 -6.65
N TRP A 45 2.13 1.50 -6.99
CA TRP A 45 2.43 2.80 -7.60
C TRP A 45 1.71 3.01 -8.94
N ILE A 46 1.66 1.99 -9.80
CA ILE A 46 0.93 2.05 -11.07
C ILE A 46 -0.56 2.34 -10.83
N ILE A 47 -1.20 1.64 -9.88
CA ILE A 47 -2.63 1.83 -9.59
C ILE A 47 -2.89 3.25 -9.06
N ARG A 48 -2.05 3.76 -8.15
CA ARG A 48 -2.15 5.15 -7.66
C ARG A 48 -2.06 6.17 -8.79
N GLY A 49 -1.06 6.02 -9.67
CA GLY A 49 -0.90 6.91 -10.83
C GLY A 49 -2.07 6.82 -11.82
N CYS A 50 -2.63 5.62 -12.02
CA CYS A 50 -3.80 5.44 -12.86
C CYS A 50 -5.07 6.07 -12.24
N ILE A 51 -5.24 6.03 -10.91
CA ILE A 51 -6.34 6.74 -10.25
C ILE A 51 -6.28 8.23 -10.59
N ASP A 52 -5.11 8.85 -10.46
CA ASP A 52 -4.94 10.28 -10.78
C ASP A 52 -5.20 10.57 -12.26
N TYR A 53 -4.58 9.78 -13.14
CA TYR A 53 -4.71 9.95 -14.58
C TYR A 53 -6.17 9.85 -15.03
N PHE A 54 -6.90 8.79 -14.65
CA PHE A 54 -8.28 8.61 -15.08
C PHE A 54 -9.27 9.53 -14.37
N PHE A 55 -8.96 9.98 -13.15
CA PHE A 55 -9.79 10.98 -12.47
C PHE A 55 -9.70 12.37 -13.12
N THR A 56 -8.54 12.69 -13.70
CA THR A 56 -8.28 13.97 -14.39
C THR A 56 -8.33 13.85 -15.91
N LEU A 57 -8.88 12.74 -16.44
CA LEU A 57 -8.98 12.49 -17.88
C LEU A 57 -9.78 13.61 -18.56
N ASP A 58 -9.16 14.27 -19.53
CA ASP A 58 -9.76 15.37 -20.29
C ASP A 58 -10.43 14.89 -21.58
N GLU A 59 -11.14 15.79 -22.24
CA GLU A 59 -11.82 15.54 -23.52
C GLU A 59 -10.85 15.33 -24.71
N ASP A 60 -9.55 15.63 -24.54
CA ASP A 60 -8.50 15.50 -25.56
C ASP A 60 -7.60 14.27 -25.32
N PHE A 61 -8.11 13.25 -24.63
CA PHE A 61 -7.29 12.12 -24.14
C PHE A 61 -6.74 11.19 -25.23
N LEU A 62 -7.26 11.22 -26.46
CA LEU A 62 -6.69 10.52 -27.63
C LEU A 62 -5.98 11.48 -28.59
N GLY A 63 -5.89 12.77 -28.25
CA GLY A 63 -5.21 13.80 -29.03
C GLY A 63 -5.80 14.02 -30.42
N SER A 64 -4.92 14.22 -31.40
CA SER A 64 -5.31 14.57 -32.76
C SER A 64 -6.06 13.49 -33.53
N GLY A 65 -6.11 12.26 -33.01
CA GLY A 65 -6.48 11.10 -33.80
C GLY A 65 -5.30 10.55 -34.60
N ASN A 66 -5.53 10.06 -35.82
CA ASN A 66 -4.49 9.40 -36.62
C ASN A 66 -4.52 9.77 -38.12
N GLU A 67 -4.78 11.05 -38.46
CA GLU A 67 -4.86 11.49 -39.87
C GLU A 67 -3.64 11.11 -40.72
N SER A 68 -2.44 11.17 -40.13
CA SER A 68 -1.17 10.75 -40.73
C SER A 68 -1.04 9.25 -40.99
N GLY A 69 -1.99 8.44 -40.50
CA GLY A 69 -1.91 6.98 -40.43
C GLY A 69 -1.27 6.45 -39.15
N ILE A 70 -0.72 7.33 -38.30
CA ILE A 70 -0.10 6.97 -37.01
C ILE A 70 -0.93 7.59 -35.88
N PRO A 71 -1.34 6.83 -34.85
CA PRO A 71 -2.02 7.38 -33.69
C PRO A 71 -1.22 8.48 -32.98
N ASP A 72 -1.91 9.50 -32.49
CA ASP A 72 -1.33 10.54 -31.64
C ASP A 72 -0.68 9.90 -30.38
N PRO A 73 0.48 10.41 -29.89
CA PRO A 73 1.10 9.91 -28.67
C PRO A 73 0.18 9.88 -27.44
N LYS A 74 -0.84 10.75 -27.38
CA LYS A 74 -1.86 10.69 -26.31
C LYS A 74 -2.68 9.40 -26.35
N ALA A 75 -3.00 8.88 -27.54
CA ALA A 75 -3.71 7.62 -27.70
C ALA A 75 -2.87 6.44 -27.16
N ASP A 76 -1.57 6.42 -27.42
CA ASP A 76 -0.65 5.44 -26.85
C ASP A 76 -0.54 5.57 -25.32
N HIS A 77 -0.48 6.80 -24.81
CA HIS A 77 -0.44 7.06 -23.37
C HIS A 77 -1.70 6.51 -22.67
N PHE A 78 -2.88 6.80 -23.22
CA PHE A 78 -4.15 6.27 -22.77
C PHE A 78 -4.18 4.74 -22.80
N ALA A 79 -3.87 4.14 -23.96
CA ALA A 79 -3.86 2.70 -24.17
C ALA A 79 -2.94 1.98 -23.17
N ASN A 80 -1.73 2.51 -22.95
CA ASN A 80 -0.78 1.93 -22.02
C ASN A 80 -1.24 2.02 -20.56
N ASN A 81 -1.90 3.11 -20.15
CA ASN A 81 -2.42 3.23 -18.79
C ASN A 81 -3.59 2.27 -18.53
N ILE A 82 -4.49 2.03 -19.50
CA ILE A 82 -5.52 0.99 -19.39
C ILE A 82 -4.89 -0.40 -19.19
N TYR A 83 -3.88 -0.73 -19.99
CA TYR A 83 -3.19 -2.02 -19.91
C TYR A 83 -2.46 -2.20 -18.57
N ARG A 84 -1.68 -1.19 -18.15
CA ARG A 84 -0.94 -1.21 -16.89
C ARG A 84 -1.87 -1.36 -15.70
N LEU A 85 -2.95 -0.58 -15.64
CA LEU A 85 -3.94 -0.65 -14.56
C LEU A 85 -4.58 -2.04 -14.45
N THR A 86 -5.09 -2.56 -15.57
CA THR A 86 -5.81 -3.84 -15.58
C THR A 86 -4.91 -5.01 -15.24
N ASN A 87 -3.65 -4.99 -15.69
CA ASN A 87 -2.66 -5.99 -15.29
C ASN A 87 -2.26 -5.85 -13.82
N ALA A 88 -2.06 -4.62 -13.35
CA ALA A 88 -1.71 -4.35 -11.97
C ALA A 88 -2.78 -4.86 -11.01
N ILE A 89 -4.05 -4.54 -11.28
CA ILE A 89 -5.20 -5.06 -10.53
C ILE A 89 -5.27 -6.58 -10.61
N SER A 90 -5.12 -7.17 -11.81
CA SER A 90 -5.20 -8.64 -11.96
C SER A 90 -4.09 -9.35 -11.18
N TYR A 91 -2.88 -8.77 -11.17
CA TYR A 91 -1.73 -9.31 -10.46
C TYR A 91 -1.91 -9.22 -8.94
N LEU A 92 -2.26 -8.05 -8.41
CA LEU A 92 -2.55 -7.89 -6.98
C LEU A 92 -3.74 -8.73 -6.54
N ALA A 93 -4.80 -8.79 -7.34
CA ALA A 93 -5.93 -9.67 -7.07
C ALA A 93 -5.51 -11.14 -7.00
N GLY A 94 -4.57 -11.57 -7.84
CA GLY A 94 -3.97 -12.91 -7.76
C GLY A 94 -3.20 -13.14 -6.46
N LEU A 95 -2.32 -12.19 -6.07
CA LEU A 95 -1.56 -12.26 -4.82
C LEU A 95 -2.47 -12.30 -3.60
N TRP A 96 -3.45 -11.40 -3.54
CA TRP A 96 -4.39 -11.27 -2.44
C TRP A 96 -5.58 -12.25 -2.52
N LYS A 97 -5.61 -13.14 -3.52
CA LYS A 97 -6.68 -14.13 -3.77
C LYS A 97 -8.08 -13.51 -3.79
N ILE A 98 -8.20 -12.41 -4.51
CA ILE A 98 -9.44 -11.69 -4.76
C ILE A 98 -9.94 -12.09 -6.14
N LYS A 99 -11.18 -12.56 -6.22
CA LYS A 99 -11.83 -12.76 -7.52
C LYS A 99 -12.36 -11.43 -8.04
N ILE A 100 -11.81 -11.00 -9.17
CA ILE A 100 -12.28 -9.84 -9.91
C ILE A 100 -12.49 -10.19 -11.37
N ASN A 101 -13.65 -9.78 -11.90
CA ASN A 101 -13.96 -9.93 -13.32
C ASN A 101 -13.79 -8.58 -14.01
N LYS A 102 -13.36 -8.61 -15.28
CA LYS A 102 -13.33 -7.41 -16.12
C LYS A 102 -14.74 -7.16 -16.66
N PRO A 103 -15.41 -6.03 -16.33
CA PRO A 103 -16.70 -5.68 -16.92
C PRO A 103 -16.57 -5.40 -18.42
N GLU A 104 -17.69 -5.35 -19.13
CA GLU A 104 -17.72 -5.20 -20.59
C GLU A 104 -17.01 -3.93 -21.06
N GLY A 105 -17.22 -2.79 -20.40
CA GLY A 105 -16.52 -1.54 -20.71
C GLY A 105 -15.00 -1.67 -20.61
N ILE A 106 -14.48 -2.36 -19.58
CA ILE A 106 -13.02 -2.58 -19.43
C ILE A 106 -12.49 -3.52 -20.53
N LYS A 107 -13.26 -4.55 -20.91
CA LYS A 107 -12.87 -5.45 -22.01
C LYS A 107 -12.81 -4.70 -23.34
N LEU A 108 -13.77 -3.83 -23.61
CA LEU A 108 -13.81 -3.02 -24.81
C LEU A 108 -12.66 -1.98 -24.84
N LEU A 109 -12.31 -1.38 -23.71
CA LEU A 109 -11.14 -0.50 -23.61
C LEU A 109 -9.82 -1.26 -23.83
N LEU A 110 -9.73 -2.53 -23.43
CA LEU A 110 -8.58 -3.39 -23.72
C LEU A 110 -8.48 -3.75 -25.20
N ASP A 111 -9.62 -3.97 -25.87
CA ASP A 111 -9.68 -4.18 -27.31
C ASP A 111 -9.21 -2.91 -28.06
N ILE A 112 -9.70 -1.72 -27.66
CA ILE A 112 -9.24 -0.42 -28.19
C ILE A 112 -7.73 -0.24 -27.98
N ARG A 113 -7.24 -0.51 -26.78
CA ARG A 113 -5.80 -0.48 -26.48
C ARG A 113 -5.01 -1.36 -27.45
N THR A 114 -5.52 -2.56 -27.74
CA THR A 114 -4.84 -3.53 -28.60
C THR A 114 -4.80 -3.02 -30.04
N LEU A 115 -5.90 -2.46 -30.53
CA LEU A 115 -5.97 -1.83 -31.85
C LEU A 115 -5.01 -0.63 -32.01
N ILE A 116 -4.89 0.21 -30.98
CA ILE A 116 -3.97 1.37 -30.98
C ILE A 116 -2.52 0.89 -31.05
N VAL A 117 -2.12 0.03 -30.11
CA VAL A 117 -0.72 -0.40 -29.96
C VAL A 117 -0.25 -1.29 -31.13
N HIS A 118 -1.16 -2.03 -31.76
CA HIS A 118 -0.86 -2.90 -32.90
C HIS A 118 -1.31 -2.28 -34.23
N SER A 119 -1.50 -0.97 -34.29
CA SER A 119 -1.87 -0.26 -35.52
C SER A 119 -0.89 -0.60 -36.66
N GLY A 120 -1.45 -0.95 -37.83
CA GLY A 120 -0.70 -1.41 -39.00
C GLY A 120 -0.40 -2.91 -39.07
N GLY A 121 -0.80 -3.71 -38.06
CA GLY A 121 -0.72 -5.17 -38.08
C GLY A 121 -2.10 -5.84 -37.94
N PRO A 122 -2.25 -7.13 -38.34
CA PRO A 122 -3.48 -7.88 -38.13
C PRO A 122 -3.69 -8.16 -36.63
N VAL A 123 -4.87 -7.83 -36.11
CA VAL A 123 -5.28 -8.15 -34.73
C VAL A 123 -6.39 -9.19 -34.76
N ASN A 124 -6.15 -10.35 -34.16
CA ASN A 124 -7.10 -11.48 -34.19
C ASN A 124 -7.81 -11.70 -32.84
N ASP A 125 -7.25 -11.14 -31.77
CA ASP A 125 -7.72 -11.34 -30.39
C ASP A 125 -8.53 -10.14 -29.88
N ILE A 126 -9.65 -9.84 -30.55
CA ILE A 126 -10.61 -8.80 -30.14
C ILE A 126 -11.89 -9.47 -29.63
N ALA A 127 -11.96 -9.71 -28.33
CA ALA A 127 -12.98 -10.58 -27.76
C ALA A 127 -14.36 -9.91 -27.64
N SER A 128 -14.41 -8.59 -27.45
CA SER A 128 -15.66 -7.88 -27.09
C SER A 128 -16.48 -7.49 -28.32
N LEU A 129 -15.83 -7.26 -29.47
CA LEU A 129 -16.50 -6.82 -30.70
C LEU A 129 -17.18 -7.95 -31.49
N LYS A 130 -17.08 -9.21 -31.02
CA LYS A 130 -17.69 -10.41 -31.65
C LYS A 130 -17.28 -10.61 -33.12
N LEU A 131 -16.07 -10.22 -33.50
CA LEU A 131 -15.56 -10.25 -34.89
C LEU A 131 -14.93 -11.59 -35.29
N LYS A 132 -15.38 -12.72 -34.73
CA LYS A 132 -14.71 -14.03 -34.88
C LYS A 132 -14.57 -14.54 -36.33
N GLU A 133 -15.43 -14.07 -37.24
CA GLU A 133 -15.40 -14.46 -38.65
C GLU A 133 -14.43 -13.61 -39.48
N TYR A 134 -13.94 -12.50 -38.92
CA TYR A 134 -13.02 -11.57 -39.58
C TYR A 134 -11.59 -11.88 -39.13
N LYS A 135 -10.71 -12.07 -40.12
CA LYS A 135 -9.34 -12.54 -39.90
C LYS A 135 -8.38 -11.40 -39.65
N ASP A 136 -8.62 -10.25 -40.26
CA ASP A 136 -7.78 -9.07 -40.11
C ASP A 136 -8.66 -7.94 -39.57
N ASN A 137 -8.50 -7.64 -38.29
CA ASN A 137 -9.13 -6.49 -37.66
C ASN A 137 -8.04 -5.43 -37.45
N GLN A 138 -8.25 -4.23 -37.96
CA GLN A 138 -7.26 -3.16 -37.95
C GLN A 138 -7.86 -1.85 -37.47
N LEU A 139 -7.04 -1.05 -36.79
CA LEU A 139 -7.37 0.33 -36.52
C LEU A 139 -7.44 1.09 -37.85
N GLY A 140 -8.63 1.59 -38.20
CA GLY A 140 -8.84 2.46 -39.35
C GLY A 140 -8.49 3.90 -39.00
N ARG A 141 -9.46 4.62 -38.41
CA ARG A 141 -9.32 6.03 -38.04
C ARG A 141 -9.67 6.29 -36.58
N ILE A 142 -8.96 7.23 -35.98
CA ILE A 142 -9.35 7.90 -34.74
C ILE A 142 -9.55 9.35 -35.13
N PHE A 143 -10.71 9.93 -34.83
CA PHE A 143 -10.93 11.35 -35.04
C PHE A 143 -11.77 11.94 -33.92
N SER A 144 -11.45 13.20 -33.62
CA SER A 144 -12.08 13.99 -32.55
C SER A 144 -13.19 14.86 -33.12
N ARG A 145 -14.23 15.13 -32.32
CA ARG A 145 -15.25 16.14 -32.67
C ARG A 145 -14.69 17.57 -32.70
N TYR A 146 -13.60 17.84 -31.97
CA TYR A 146 -13.06 19.18 -31.78
C TYR A 146 -12.13 19.61 -32.92
N LYS A 147 -11.67 18.66 -33.75
CA LYS A 147 -10.83 18.94 -34.91
C LYS A 147 -11.66 18.84 -36.19
N ARG A 148 -11.33 19.67 -37.19
CA ARG A 148 -11.93 19.57 -38.52
C ARG A 148 -11.47 18.26 -39.17
N SER A 149 -12.33 17.26 -39.12
CA SER A 149 -12.19 16.00 -39.84
C SER A 149 -13.05 16.03 -41.10
N GLU A 150 -12.61 15.36 -42.16
CA GLU A 150 -13.46 15.06 -43.33
C GLU A 150 -14.58 14.06 -42.99
N PHE A 151 -14.48 13.42 -41.82
CA PHE A 151 -15.44 12.44 -41.31
C PHE A 151 -16.37 13.08 -40.28
N TYR A 152 -17.67 12.84 -40.45
CA TYR A 152 -18.72 13.39 -39.61
C TYR A 152 -19.19 12.38 -38.55
N PHE A 153 -19.49 12.88 -37.36
CA PHE A 153 -20.24 12.12 -36.36
C PHE A 153 -21.70 12.03 -36.81
N HIS A 154 -22.31 10.85 -36.72
CA HIS A 154 -23.76 10.75 -36.90
C HIS A 154 -24.46 11.58 -35.81
N ASN A 155 -25.60 12.21 -36.16
CA ASN A 155 -26.29 13.16 -35.28
C ASN A 155 -26.54 12.62 -33.85
N GLU A 156 -26.83 11.32 -33.72
CA GLU A 156 -27.07 10.65 -32.45
C GLU A 156 -25.82 10.48 -31.56
N PHE A 157 -24.62 10.67 -32.12
CA PHE A 157 -23.33 10.61 -31.44
C PHE A 157 -22.60 11.96 -31.42
N SER A 158 -23.27 13.05 -31.77
CA SER A 158 -22.68 14.41 -31.84
C SER A 158 -22.08 14.90 -30.52
N GLU A 159 -22.54 14.37 -29.38
CA GLU A 159 -22.04 14.71 -28.05
C GLU A 159 -20.77 13.94 -27.64
N MET A 160 -20.31 12.98 -28.45
CA MET A 160 -19.15 12.14 -28.15
C MET A 160 -17.83 12.86 -28.48
N ASP A 161 -16.77 12.62 -27.71
CA ASP A 161 -15.47 13.27 -27.92
C ASP A 161 -14.72 12.67 -29.12
N TYR A 162 -14.78 11.34 -29.27
CA TYR A 162 -14.05 10.60 -30.29
C TYR A 162 -14.91 9.55 -30.98
N CYS A 163 -14.56 9.28 -32.24
CA CYS A 163 -14.97 8.08 -32.97
C CYS A 163 -13.71 7.31 -33.39
N ILE A 164 -13.69 6.02 -33.07
CA ILE A 164 -12.68 5.06 -33.50
C ILE A 164 -13.31 4.11 -34.52
N GLN A 165 -12.81 4.14 -35.75
CA GLN A 165 -13.17 3.20 -36.79
C GLN A 165 -12.24 2.01 -36.81
N ILE A 166 -12.82 0.83 -36.97
CA ILE A 166 -12.14 -0.44 -37.07
C ILE A 166 -12.57 -1.07 -38.39
N TRP A 167 -11.59 -1.44 -39.20
CA TRP A 167 -11.81 -2.08 -40.49
C TRP A 167 -11.50 -3.56 -40.35
N ASN A 168 -12.44 -4.39 -40.77
CA ASN A 168 -12.36 -5.84 -40.57
C ASN A 168 -12.54 -6.54 -41.91
N ASP A 169 -11.66 -7.50 -42.21
CA ASP A 169 -11.70 -8.27 -43.46
C ASP A 169 -11.74 -9.78 -43.19
N LYS A 170 -12.64 -10.50 -43.86
CA LYS A 170 -12.75 -11.97 -43.79
C LYS A 170 -11.67 -12.68 -44.62
N HIS A 171 -10.99 -11.95 -45.51
CA HIS A 171 -10.11 -12.46 -46.57
C HIS A 171 -10.82 -13.49 -47.46
N ASP A 172 -12.04 -13.16 -47.90
CA ASP A 172 -12.81 -14.05 -48.76
C ASP A 172 -12.23 -14.11 -50.18
N LYS A 173 -11.59 -15.23 -50.51
CA LYS A 173 -10.97 -15.51 -51.81
C LYS A 173 -11.88 -16.32 -52.76
N LYS A 174 -13.14 -16.54 -52.41
CA LYS A 174 -14.07 -17.37 -53.22
C LYS A 174 -14.59 -16.66 -54.47
N LYS A 175 -14.37 -15.35 -54.61
CA LYS A 175 -14.75 -14.58 -55.81
C LYS A 175 -14.02 -15.09 -57.05
N GLN A 176 -14.78 -15.55 -58.05
CA GLN A 176 -14.24 -15.98 -59.34
C GLN A 176 -14.37 -14.85 -60.37
N TYR A 177 -13.24 -14.44 -60.96
CA TYR A 177 -13.16 -13.26 -61.86
C TYR A 177 -14.17 -13.28 -63.03
N HIS A 178 -14.51 -14.47 -63.52
CA HIS A 178 -15.40 -14.67 -64.66
C HIS A 178 -16.90 -14.73 -64.30
N GLN A 179 -17.26 -14.63 -63.02
CA GLN A 179 -18.64 -14.59 -62.49
C GLN A 179 -18.86 -13.38 -61.57
N SER A 180 -18.05 -12.34 -61.73
CA SER A 180 -17.98 -11.20 -60.82
C SER A 180 -19.28 -10.39 -60.80
N GLU A 181 -20.12 -10.59 -59.78
CA GLU A 181 -21.11 -9.59 -59.39
C GLU A 181 -20.38 -8.36 -58.80
N VAL A 182 -20.83 -7.16 -59.17
CA VAL A 182 -20.26 -5.89 -58.68
C VAL A 182 -20.30 -5.83 -57.15
N ASP A 183 -21.38 -6.33 -56.54
CA ASP A 183 -21.63 -6.23 -55.10
C ASP A 183 -21.28 -7.50 -54.31
N TYR A 184 -20.50 -8.43 -54.89
CA TYR A 184 -20.16 -9.72 -54.26
C TYR A 184 -19.65 -9.55 -52.82
N HIS A 185 -18.73 -8.62 -52.59
CA HIS A 185 -18.12 -8.42 -51.27
C HIS A 185 -19.09 -7.85 -50.25
N VAL A 186 -20.05 -7.04 -50.68
CA VAL A 186 -21.08 -6.47 -49.80
C VAL A 186 -22.09 -7.56 -49.42
N ARG A 187 -22.57 -8.34 -50.39
CA ARG A 187 -23.54 -9.44 -50.16
C ARG A 187 -22.98 -10.55 -49.27
N ASN A 188 -21.69 -10.83 -49.37
CA ASN A 188 -21.02 -11.85 -48.57
C ASN A 188 -20.41 -11.32 -47.27
N GLU A 189 -20.62 -10.04 -46.96
CA GLU A 189 -20.04 -9.37 -45.79
C GLU A 189 -18.52 -9.61 -45.70
N SER A 190 -17.83 -9.54 -46.85
CA SER A 190 -16.39 -9.83 -46.92
C SER A 190 -15.57 -8.86 -46.05
N TYR A 191 -16.11 -7.66 -45.80
CA TYR A 191 -15.57 -6.69 -44.87
C TYR A 191 -16.69 -6.09 -44.01
N LEU A 192 -16.31 -5.57 -42.84
CA LEU A 192 -17.21 -4.90 -41.91
C LEU A 192 -16.48 -3.75 -41.23
N ASP A 193 -17.06 -2.56 -41.29
CA ASP A 193 -16.59 -1.40 -40.54
C ASP A 193 -17.40 -1.24 -39.24
N VAL A 194 -16.68 -1.11 -38.13
CA VAL A 194 -17.22 -0.85 -36.80
C VAL A 194 -16.77 0.52 -36.34
N SER A 195 -17.70 1.35 -35.87
CA SER A 195 -17.40 2.63 -35.24
C SER A 195 -17.61 2.51 -33.74
N ILE A 196 -16.65 2.98 -32.95
CA ILE A 196 -16.76 3.05 -31.50
C ILE A 196 -16.71 4.52 -31.07
N TYR A 197 -17.77 4.98 -30.42
CA TYR A 197 -17.87 6.34 -29.91
C TYR A 197 -17.54 6.40 -28.43
N LEU A 198 -16.74 7.38 -28.07
CA LEU A 198 -16.16 7.55 -26.74
C LEU A 198 -16.41 8.95 -26.21
N GLU A 199 -16.79 9.03 -24.94
CA GLU A 199 -16.83 10.26 -24.16
C GLU A 199 -15.90 10.11 -22.95
N HIS A 200 -15.07 11.11 -22.68
CA HIS A 200 -14.07 11.07 -21.60
C HIS A 200 -14.71 10.81 -20.22
N ASN A 201 -15.88 11.40 -19.95
CA ASN A 201 -16.62 11.18 -18.71
C ASN A 201 -17.06 9.72 -18.56
N ASP A 202 -17.59 9.12 -19.62
CA ASP A 202 -18.00 7.72 -19.62
C ASP A 202 -16.79 6.79 -19.37
N ILE A 203 -15.64 7.08 -19.99
CA ILE A 203 -14.40 6.34 -19.76
C ILE A 203 -13.92 6.47 -18.32
N ARG A 204 -13.92 7.70 -17.78
CA ARG A 204 -13.59 7.97 -16.39
C ARG A 204 -14.46 7.13 -15.45
N HIS A 205 -15.78 7.12 -15.65
CA HIS A 205 -16.68 6.35 -14.80
C HIS A 205 -16.43 4.84 -14.93
N ILE A 206 -16.23 4.30 -16.13
CA ILE A 206 -15.91 2.88 -16.33
C ILE A 206 -14.67 2.46 -15.56
N VAL A 207 -13.58 3.23 -15.70
CA VAL A 207 -12.29 2.88 -15.10
C VAL A 207 -12.31 3.05 -13.58
N LEU A 208 -12.81 4.17 -13.07
CA LEU A 208 -12.86 4.41 -11.63
C LEU A 208 -13.84 3.47 -10.92
N SER A 209 -14.96 3.11 -11.54
CA SER A 209 -15.88 2.10 -11.01
C SER A 209 -15.23 0.71 -10.96
N TYR A 210 -14.41 0.34 -11.95
CA TYR A 210 -13.65 -0.92 -11.92
C TYR A 210 -12.62 -0.96 -10.79
N ILE A 211 -11.90 0.15 -10.56
CA ILE A 211 -10.99 0.27 -9.41
C ILE A 211 -11.80 0.16 -8.11
N ASN A 212 -12.89 0.91 -7.98
CA ASN A 212 -13.73 0.87 -6.78
C ASN A 212 -14.30 -0.55 -6.52
N GLU A 213 -14.70 -1.28 -7.56
CA GLU A 213 -15.14 -2.67 -7.43
C GLU A 213 -14.02 -3.54 -6.84
N PHE A 214 -12.79 -3.43 -7.38
CA PHE A 214 -11.63 -4.13 -6.84
C PHE A 214 -11.44 -3.85 -5.34
N LEU A 215 -11.50 -2.58 -4.94
CA LEU A 215 -11.28 -2.16 -3.55
C LEU A 215 -12.37 -2.62 -2.59
N ASN A 216 -13.59 -2.84 -3.07
CA ASN A 216 -14.72 -3.29 -2.23
C ASN A 216 -14.84 -4.82 -2.17
N ARG A 217 -14.00 -5.58 -2.90
CA ARG A 217 -13.99 -7.05 -2.87
C ARG A 217 -13.20 -7.55 -1.67
N LYS A 218 -13.72 -8.58 -1.00
CA LYS A 218 -13.01 -9.28 0.07
C LYS A 218 -12.13 -10.39 -0.50
N SER A 219 -10.95 -10.58 0.09
CA SER A 219 -10.10 -11.75 -0.18
C SER A 219 -10.85 -13.03 0.18
N GLU A 220 -10.85 -14.01 -0.73
CA GLU A 220 -11.37 -15.36 -0.44
C GLU A 220 -10.53 -16.07 0.63
N SER A 221 -9.32 -15.55 0.88
CA SER A 221 -8.43 -16.00 1.92
C SER A 221 -8.24 -14.96 3.03
N GLN A 222 -9.33 -14.39 3.54
CA GLN A 222 -9.45 -14.43 5.00
C GLN A 222 -9.65 -15.89 5.43
N LYS A 223 -8.66 -16.76 5.14
CA LYS A 223 -8.34 -17.80 6.09
C LYS A 223 -8.05 -16.99 7.32
N THR A 224 -8.94 -17.05 8.31
CA THR A 224 -8.53 -16.93 9.70
C THR A 224 -7.19 -17.65 9.75
N LYS A 225 -6.08 -16.89 9.79
CA LYS A 225 -4.75 -17.46 9.98
C LYS A 225 -4.99 -18.43 11.11
N ASN A 226 -4.77 -19.75 10.90
CA ASN A 226 -4.96 -20.76 11.94
C ASN A 226 -4.45 -20.11 13.21
N PRO A 227 -5.32 -19.79 14.19
CA PRO A 227 -4.99 -18.77 15.18
C PRO A 227 -3.65 -19.20 15.76
N LYS A 228 -2.58 -18.42 15.48
CA LYS A 228 -1.21 -18.78 15.90
C LYS A 228 -1.38 -19.17 17.35
N LYS A 229 -1.04 -20.43 17.69
CA LYS A 229 -1.31 -20.96 19.02
C LYS A 229 -0.63 -20.02 19.98
N LEU A 230 -1.42 -19.22 20.69
CA LEU A 230 -0.87 -18.33 21.68
C LEU A 230 -0.11 -19.20 22.68
N PRO A 231 1.06 -18.75 23.15
CA PRO A 231 1.79 -19.45 24.18
C PRO A 231 0.88 -19.69 25.39
N PRO A 232 1.10 -20.79 26.13
CA PRO A 232 0.24 -21.16 27.25
C PRO A 232 0.11 -19.99 28.24
N LYS A 233 -1.06 -19.87 28.90
CA LYS A 233 -1.30 -18.86 29.94
C LYS A 233 -0.43 -19.15 31.16
N ILE A 234 0.81 -18.65 31.15
CA ILE A 234 1.81 -18.87 32.19
C ILE A 234 2.25 -17.55 32.85
N LYS A 235 1.36 -16.55 32.89
CA LYS A 235 1.62 -15.20 33.43
C LYS A 235 2.36 -15.24 34.76
N ASN A 236 1.86 -16.00 35.74
CA ASN A 236 2.47 -16.09 37.08
C ASN A 236 3.84 -16.82 37.09
N LYS A 237 4.24 -17.47 36.00
CA LYS A 237 5.56 -18.13 35.84
C LYS A 237 6.57 -17.28 35.07
N ILE A 238 6.17 -16.09 34.61
CA ILE A 238 7.02 -15.17 33.83
C ILE A 238 6.97 -13.74 34.39
N ILE A 239 5.91 -13.40 35.14
CA ILE A 239 5.78 -12.19 35.93
C ILE A 239 5.27 -12.62 37.32
N ASN A 240 6.13 -12.55 38.32
CA ASN A 240 5.79 -12.82 39.71
C ASN A 240 5.65 -11.49 40.47
N LYS A 241 4.41 -11.11 40.78
CA LYS A 241 4.09 -9.89 41.53
C LYS A 241 4.52 -9.93 42.99
N GLU A 242 4.63 -11.12 43.58
CA GLU A 242 5.02 -11.26 45.00
C GLU A 242 6.53 -11.05 45.18
N THR A 243 7.34 -11.50 44.21
CA THR A 243 8.81 -11.34 44.23
C THR A 243 9.30 -10.18 43.36
N HIS A 244 8.39 -9.47 42.68
CA HIS A 244 8.67 -8.48 41.64
C HIS A 244 9.68 -8.99 40.60
N GLU A 245 9.56 -10.25 40.18
CA GLU A 245 10.45 -10.89 39.20
C GLU A 245 9.79 -11.01 37.82
N ILE A 246 10.51 -10.59 36.78
CA ILE A 246 10.04 -10.65 35.39
C ILE A 246 11.09 -11.39 34.56
N ASP A 247 10.66 -12.43 33.84
CA ASP A 247 11.51 -13.21 32.94
C ASP A 247 11.36 -12.68 31.50
N PHE A 248 12.04 -11.58 31.21
CA PHE A 248 12.01 -10.90 29.91
C PHE A 248 12.46 -11.81 28.77
N ASN A 249 13.50 -12.62 28.97
CA ASN A 249 14.00 -13.56 27.98
C ASN A 249 12.94 -14.59 27.60
N LYS A 250 12.27 -15.18 28.59
CA LYS A 250 11.20 -16.15 28.31
C LYS A 250 10.00 -15.50 27.66
N ILE A 251 9.65 -14.26 28.02
CA ILE A 251 8.59 -13.51 27.32
C ILE A 251 8.98 -13.31 25.85
N ALA A 252 10.19 -12.80 25.59
CA ALA A 252 10.75 -12.60 24.25
C ALA A 252 10.74 -13.90 23.43
N ASP A 253 11.20 -15.01 24.02
CA ASP A 253 11.20 -16.33 23.37
C ASP A 253 9.77 -16.80 23.04
N LEU A 254 8.79 -16.55 23.91
CA LEU A 254 7.40 -16.94 23.68
C LEU A 254 6.72 -16.11 22.60
N ILE A 255 7.05 -14.82 22.49
CA ILE A 255 6.48 -13.93 21.47
C ILE A 255 7.24 -13.98 20.15
N GLY A 256 8.51 -14.39 20.16
CA GLY A 256 9.39 -14.37 18.98
C GLY A 256 9.03 -15.33 17.86
N TYR A 257 8.11 -16.27 18.12
CA TYR A 257 7.52 -17.14 17.09
C TYR A 257 6.38 -16.45 16.30
N GLY A 258 6.07 -15.18 16.57
CA GLY A 258 5.02 -14.43 15.87
C GLY A 258 5.33 -12.95 15.65
N THR A 259 4.57 -12.30 14.76
CA THR A 259 4.60 -10.85 14.52
C THR A 259 3.78 -10.04 15.52
N ARG A 260 3.08 -10.72 16.44
CA ARG A 260 2.29 -10.07 17.48
C ARG A 260 3.21 -9.55 18.60
N GLY A 261 2.97 -8.36 19.13
CA GLY A 261 3.69 -7.83 20.29
C GLY A 261 5.05 -7.16 20.00
N GLY A 262 5.34 -6.85 18.74
CA GLY A 262 6.45 -5.97 18.36
C GLY A 262 7.85 -6.57 18.45
N TYR A 263 7.96 -7.90 18.54
CA TYR A 263 9.25 -8.60 18.46
C TYR A 263 9.66 -8.81 17.00
N LEU A 264 10.90 -8.48 16.64
CA LEU A 264 11.44 -8.70 15.31
C LEU A 264 12.93 -9.06 15.33
N ILE A 265 13.38 -9.75 14.28
CA ILE A 265 14.79 -10.07 14.09
C ILE A 265 15.25 -9.39 12.80
N GLU A 266 16.17 -8.44 12.90
CA GLU A 266 16.77 -7.73 11.78
C GLU A 266 18.28 -7.96 11.77
N ASN A 267 18.85 -8.40 10.65
CA ASN A 267 20.30 -8.68 10.55
C ASN A 267 20.87 -9.57 11.68
N LYS A 268 20.07 -10.56 12.12
CA LYS A 268 20.38 -11.46 13.27
C LYS A 268 20.41 -10.76 14.64
N ILE A 269 19.90 -9.54 14.74
CA ILE A 269 19.74 -8.80 15.99
C ILE A 269 18.27 -8.87 16.38
N GLU A 270 18.01 -9.23 17.63
CA GLU A 270 16.67 -9.32 18.20
C GLU A 270 16.26 -7.95 18.76
N HIS A 271 15.18 -7.38 18.24
CA HIS A 271 14.63 -6.09 18.63
C HIS A 271 13.27 -6.27 19.30
N TRP A 272 13.14 -5.67 20.48
CA TRP A 272 11.89 -5.62 21.23
C TRP A 272 11.95 -4.52 22.28
N ASN A 273 10.93 -3.66 22.35
CA ASN A 273 10.87 -2.55 23.32
C ASN A 273 10.94 -3.05 24.78
N GLY A 274 10.50 -4.29 25.05
CA GLY A 274 10.63 -4.90 26.37
C GLY A 274 12.09 -5.06 26.85
N PHE A 275 13.08 -5.13 25.95
CA PHE A 275 14.49 -5.13 26.33
C PHE A 275 14.95 -3.79 26.90
N GLY A 276 14.36 -2.67 26.46
CA GLY A 276 14.63 -1.36 27.06
C GLY A 276 14.10 -1.27 28.50
N LEU A 277 12.91 -1.84 28.75
CA LEU A 277 12.35 -1.96 30.10
C LEU A 277 13.19 -2.91 30.97
N GLU A 278 13.65 -4.04 30.43
CA GLU A 278 14.55 -4.98 31.12
C GLU A 278 15.81 -4.26 31.61
N ARG A 279 16.41 -3.43 30.77
CA ARG A 279 17.61 -2.65 31.13
C ARG A 279 17.35 -1.72 32.30
N LEU A 280 16.29 -0.91 32.24
CA LEU A 280 15.94 -0.02 33.36
C LEU A 280 15.59 -0.80 34.63
N TYR A 281 14.91 -1.94 34.49
CA TYR A 281 14.55 -2.81 35.61
C TYR A 281 15.78 -3.39 36.32
N ILE A 282 16.74 -3.97 35.57
CA ILE A 282 18.01 -4.47 36.11
C ILE A 282 18.82 -3.33 36.72
N TYR A 283 18.84 -2.17 36.05
CA TYR A 283 19.53 -0.98 36.53
C TYR A 283 18.98 -0.51 37.88
N ALA A 284 17.66 -0.39 38.01
CA ALA A 284 17.01 0.04 39.25
C ALA A 284 17.23 -0.94 40.42
N LYS A 285 17.25 -2.25 40.14
CA LYS A 285 17.52 -3.29 41.15
C LYS A 285 18.98 -3.31 41.61
N SER A 286 19.93 -3.06 40.71
CA SER A 286 21.37 -3.17 41.00
C SER A 286 21.98 -1.91 41.60
N LYS A 287 21.45 -0.72 41.29
CA LYS A 287 21.99 0.55 41.78
C LYS A 287 21.51 0.87 43.20
N ILE A 288 22.44 0.96 44.14
CA ILE A 288 22.17 1.15 45.58
C ILE A 288 21.74 2.60 45.88
N ASP A 289 22.24 3.57 45.12
CA ASP A 289 22.04 5.01 45.29
C ASP A 289 20.64 5.51 44.87
N ILE A 290 19.83 4.66 44.25
CA ILE A 290 18.43 4.98 43.93
C ILE A 290 17.59 4.86 45.21
N PRO A 291 16.91 5.93 45.65
CA PRO A 291 16.03 5.91 46.81
C PRO A 291 14.94 4.84 46.68
N SER A 292 14.60 4.14 47.79
CA SER A 292 13.66 3.02 47.79
C SER A 292 12.31 3.36 47.12
N LYS A 293 11.73 4.53 47.44
CA LYS A 293 10.47 4.98 46.84
C LYS A 293 10.53 5.11 45.31
N ALA A 294 11.65 5.60 44.76
CA ALA A 294 11.82 5.72 43.31
C ALA A 294 12.09 4.35 42.68
N ARG A 295 12.86 3.49 43.35
CA ARG A 295 13.10 2.11 42.92
C ARG A 295 11.78 1.32 42.83
N GLU A 296 10.96 1.38 43.88
CA GLU A 296 9.63 0.76 43.93
C GLU A 296 8.75 1.29 42.80
N SER A 297 8.67 2.62 42.63
CA SER A 297 7.90 3.24 41.55
C SER A 297 8.33 2.78 40.14
N ILE A 298 9.64 2.62 39.88
CA ILE A 298 10.15 2.09 38.61
C ILE A 298 9.71 0.64 38.42
N ILE A 299 9.94 -0.20 39.42
CA ILE A 299 9.63 -1.63 39.37
C ILE A 299 8.13 -1.84 39.15
N ASP A 300 7.28 -1.15 39.92
CA ASP A 300 5.82 -1.25 39.81
C ASP A 300 5.32 -0.79 38.44
N THR A 301 5.88 0.30 37.91
CA THR A 301 5.49 0.82 36.58
C THR A 301 5.81 -0.19 35.48
N ILE A 302 7.02 -0.77 35.51
CA ILE A 302 7.44 -1.79 34.54
C ILE A 302 6.59 -3.06 34.70
N GLU A 303 6.36 -3.52 35.92
CA GLU A 303 5.55 -4.71 36.19
C GLU A 303 4.13 -4.54 35.65
N ASN A 304 3.50 -3.39 35.91
CA ASN A 304 2.15 -3.11 35.41
C ASN A 304 2.11 -3.04 33.88
N ALA A 305 3.09 -2.40 33.23
CA ALA A 305 3.18 -2.37 31.77
C ALA A 305 3.35 -3.78 31.17
N MET A 306 4.23 -4.61 31.76
CA MET A 306 4.46 -5.98 31.32
C MET A 306 3.24 -6.89 31.54
N VAL A 307 2.50 -6.66 32.62
CA VAL A 307 1.24 -7.36 32.92
C VAL A 307 0.17 -7.03 31.89
N SER A 308 -0.06 -5.74 31.62
CA SER A 308 -1.01 -5.29 30.61
C SER A 308 -0.63 -5.81 29.23
N PHE A 309 0.66 -5.71 28.87
CA PHE A 309 1.16 -6.26 27.60
C PHE A 309 0.88 -7.74 27.45
N TRP A 310 1.15 -8.55 28.48
CA TRP A 310 0.91 -9.98 28.40
C TRP A 310 -0.58 -10.32 28.30
N ASP A 311 -1.44 -9.58 29.01
CA ASP A 311 -2.89 -9.76 28.95
C ASP A 311 -3.43 -9.39 27.56
N ASP A 312 -3.00 -8.27 26.98
CA ASP A 312 -3.34 -7.84 25.63
C ASP A 312 -2.84 -8.83 24.58
N TYR A 313 -1.59 -9.28 24.72
CA TYR A 313 -0.98 -10.26 23.84
C TYR A 313 -1.77 -11.59 23.83
N GLN A 314 -2.28 -12.02 24.99
CA GLN A 314 -3.07 -13.24 25.16
C GLN A 314 -4.54 -13.09 24.72
N ASN A 315 -5.02 -11.87 24.49
CA ASN A 315 -6.37 -11.60 24.02
C ASN A 315 -6.41 -11.54 22.48
N LYS A 316 -7.06 -12.52 21.86
CA LYS A 316 -7.15 -12.62 20.39
C LYS A 316 -8.02 -11.54 19.74
N GLU A 317 -8.90 -10.90 20.51
CA GLU A 317 -9.81 -9.87 20.01
C GLU A 317 -9.12 -8.50 19.88
N ILE A 318 -7.99 -8.29 20.58
CA ILE A 318 -7.21 -7.06 20.51
C ILE A 318 -6.30 -7.10 19.27
N LEU A 319 -6.38 -6.10 18.41
CA LEU A 319 -5.53 -6.00 17.22
C LEU A 319 -4.06 -5.78 17.63
N ASN A 320 -3.11 -6.06 16.74
CA ASN A 320 -1.69 -5.99 17.12
C ASN A 320 -1.25 -4.56 17.46
N GLU A 321 -1.76 -3.59 16.69
CA GLU A 321 -1.58 -2.15 16.85
C GLU A 321 -2.24 -1.59 18.13
N GLU A 322 -3.17 -2.34 18.73
CA GLU A 322 -3.87 -1.96 19.97
C GLU A 322 -3.19 -2.53 21.22
N ILE A 323 -2.22 -3.44 21.07
CA ILE A 323 -1.42 -3.94 22.19
C ILE A 323 -0.61 -2.78 22.77
N ILE A 324 -0.62 -2.65 24.10
CA ILE A 324 0.19 -1.64 24.78
C ILE A 324 1.66 -1.65 24.32
N ASP A 325 2.16 -0.47 23.96
CA ASP A 325 3.54 -0.31 23.52
C ASP A 325 4.47 -0.24 24.72
N LEU A 326 5.45 -1.14 24.74
CA LEU A 326 6.47 -1.24 25.79
C LEU A 326 7.61 -0.22 25.64
N ASP A 327 7.52 0.71 24.68
CA ASP A 327 8.47 1.81 24.57
C ASP A 327 8.58 2.56 25.90
N ILE A 328 9.77 2.53 26.49
CA ILE A 328 10.10 3.17 27.77
C ILE A 328 9.69 4.66 27.81
N ARG A 329 9.73 5.36 26.68
CA ARG A 329 9.31 6.77 26.56
C ARG A 329 7.81 6.95 26.74
N LYS A 330 7.01 5.96 26.33
CA LYS A 330 5.56 5.94 26.54
C LYS A 330 5.23 5.48 27.95
N VAL A 331 5.83 4.38 28.39
CA VAL A 331 5.62 3.80 29.74
C VAL A 331 5.95 4.81 30.84
N PHE A 332 7.03 5.58 30.68
CA PHE A 332 7.44 6.61 31.64
C PHE A 332 7.16 8.04 31.19
N GLY A 333 6.35 8.23 30.13
CA GLY A 333 6.16 9.53 29.51
C GLY A 333 5.63 10.60 30.45
N GLU A 334 4.84 10.23 31.46
CA GLU A 334 4.36 11.17 32.46
C GLU A 334 5.44 11.67 33.41
N TYR A 335 6.56 10.94 33.56
CA TYR A 335 7.67 11.30 34.45
C TYR A 335 8.72 12.14 33.73
N THR A 336 8.86 11.99 32.41
CA THR A 336 9.92 12.67 31.66
C THR A 336 9.61 14.16 31.50
N PRO A 337 10.57 15.05 31.79
CA PRO A 337 10.32 16.49 31.78
C PRO A 337 10.14 17.04 30.36
N SER A 338 9.51 18.21 30.24
CA SER A 338 9.40 18.94 28.98
C SER A 338 10.65 19.81 28.73
N PHE A 339 11.14 19.81 27.49
CA PHE A 339 12.26 20.66 27.04
C PHE A 339 12.18 20.92 25.55
N GLU A 340 12.82 21.99 25.08
CA GLU A 340 12.65 22.54 23.73
C GLU A 340 12.83 21.48 22.63
N LEU A 341 13.85 20.63 22.76
CA LEU A 341 14.17 19.59 21.79
C LEU A 341 13.64 18.20 22.16
N LYS A 342 12.68 18.06 23.08
CA LYS A 342 12.19 16.74 23.55
C LYS A 342 11.68 15.86 22.41
N GLY A 343 10.80 16.39 21.57
CA GLY A 343 10.26 15.63 20.43
C GLY A 343 11.35 15.18 19.45
N TYR A 344 12.43 15.96 19.32
CA TYR A 344 13.54 15.64 18.44
C TYR A 344 14.51 14.65 19.08
N LEU A 345 15.08 14.98 20.24
CA LEU A 345 16.11 14.18 20.89
C LEU A 345 15.54 12.91 21.53
N GLU A 346 14.54 13.03 22.40
CA GLU A 346 13.89 11.86 23.04
C GLU A 346 12.98 11.12 22.05
N GLY A 347 12.18 11.86 21.27
CA GLY A 347 11.16 11.29 20.39
C GLY A 347 11.70 10.65 19.11
N GLN A 348 12.75 11.21 18.49
CA GLN A 348 13.28 10.69 17.22
C GLN A 348 14.67 10.10 17.37
N LYS A 349 15.60 10.79 18.05
CA LYS A 349 17.02 10.44 18.02
C LYS A 349 17.44 9.42 19.06
N LEU A 350 16.67 9.24 20.14
CA LEU A 350 17.07 8.42 21.28
C LEU A 350 17.43 6.98 20.91
N PHE A 351 16.59 6.28 20.13
CA PHE A 351 16.84 4.88 19.74
C PHE A 351 17.29 4.71 18.30
N ILE A 352 17.56 5.81 17.60
CA ILE A 352 18.08 5.79 16.22
C ILE A 352 19.57 6.16 16.21
N ASN A 353 19.93 7.21 16.95
CA ASN A 353 21.26 7.80 16.91
C ASN A 353 21.97 7.77 18.27
N ILE A 354 21.24 7.88 19.38
CA ILE A 354 21.86 7.98 20.71
C ILE A 354 22.11 6.59 21.30
N ALA A 355 21.10 5.73 21.38
CA ALA A 355 21.18 4.40 21.97
C ALA A 355 20.49 3.35 21.07
N PRO A 356 21.01 3.11 19.85
CA PRO A 356 20.35 2.26 18.85
C PRO A 356 20.14 0.80 19.30
N PHE A 357 20.97 0.32 20.23
CA PHE A 357 20.90 -1.05 20.74
C PHE A 357 20.17 -1.19 22.08
N PHE A 358 19.60 -0.09 22.62
CA PHE A 358 18.91 -0.09 23.90
C PHE A 358 17.74 -1.10 23.94
N ASN A 359 16.98 -1.19 22.84
CA ASN A 359 15.86 -2.13 22.70
C ASN A 359 16.26 -3.45 22.03
N THR A 360 17.53 -3.86 22.16
CA THR A 360 18.05 -5.10 21.58
C THR A 360 18.68 -5.99 22.63
N ARG A 361 18.74 -7.29 22.35
CA ARG A 361 19.37 -8.28 23.26
C ARG A 361 20.90 -8.18 23.28
N ASN A 362 21.51 -7.82 22.15
CA ASN A 362 22.96 -7.71 22.02
C ASN A 362 23.46 -6.29 22.37
N ARG A 363 24.68 -6.19 22.91
CA ARG A 363 25.32 -4.90 23.20
C ARG A 363 26.28 -4.55 22.06
N HIS A 364 25.83 -3.68 21.18
CA HIS A 364 26.70 -2.97 20.25
C HIS A 364 26.64 -1.48 20.55
N ASP A 365 27.69 -0.76 20.18
CA ASP A 365 27.73 0.69 20.28
C ASP A 365 27.89 1.26 18.87
N GLN A 366 26.90 2.04 18.44
CA GLN A 366 26.94 2.87 17.22
C GLN A 366 26.41 4.27 17.55
N THR A 367 26.67 4.72 18.78
CA THR A 367 26.19 6.00 19.27
C THR A 367 26.80 7.14 18.46
N ASP A 368 25.94 8.03 17.98
CA ASP A 368 26.33 9.30 17.41
C ASP A 368 26.63 10.29 18.55
N ILE A 369 27.92 10.62 18.70
CA ILE A 369 28.44 11.44 19.78
C ILE A 369 27.82 12.84 19.77
N ASP A 370 27.52 13.41 18.60
CA ASP A 370 26.98 14.76 18.51
C ASP A 370 25.56 14.83 19.07
N TYR A 371 24.74 13.82 18.78
CA TYR A 371 23.39 13.72 19.36
C TYR A 371 23.43 13.38 20.84
N LEU A 372 24.36 12.52 21.27
CA LEU A 372 24.55 12.17 22.66
C LEU A 372 24.90 13.40 23.51
N VAL A 373 25.89 14.19 23.08
CA VAL A 373 26.30 15.42 23.79
C VAL A 373 25.15 16.43 23.86
N LYS A 374 24.42 16.62 22.76
CA LYS A 374 23.23 17.49 22.74
C LYS A 374 22.16 17.01 23.72
N PHE A 375 21.88 15.71 23.75
CA PHE A 375 20.91 15.13 24.67
C PHE A 375 21.33 15.33 26.13
N ILE A 376 22.58 15.06 26.48
CA ILE A 376 23.10 15.27 27.84
C ILE A 376 22.95 16.72 28.27
N ASN A 377 23.31 17.69 27.41
CA ASN A 377 23.21 19.11 27.73
C ASN A 377 21.77 19.54 28.01
N GLU A 378 20.83 19.18 27.12
CA GLU A 378 19.40 19.51 27.28
C GLU A 378 18.82 18.87 28.55
N VAL A 379 19.11 17.60 28.77
CA VAL A 379 18.57 16.85 29.90
C VAL A 379 19.15 17.33 31.23
N ASN A 380 20.45 17.64 31.30
CA ASN A 380 21.09 18.14 32.52
C ASN A 380 20.53 19.51 32.92
N ASN A 381 20.28 20.38 31.94
CA ASN A 381 19.65 21.69 32.17
C ASN A 381 18.27 21.53 32.81
N VAL A 382 17.49 20.57 32.30
CA VAL A 382 16.09 20.41 32.71
C VAL A 382 15.94 19.58 33.98
N LEU A 383 16.83 18.62 34.24
CA LEU A 383 16.82 17.82 35.45
C LEU A 383 17.55 18.47 36.63
N GLU A 384 18.29 19.57 36.38
CA GLU A 384 19.13 20.28 37.37
C GLU A 384 20.12 19.33 38.07
N LYS A 385 20.56 18.30 37.35
CA LYS A 385 21.48 17.27 37.82
C LYS A 385 22.38 16.83 36.68
N THR A 386 23.63 16.56 37.01
CA THR A 386 24.60 16.06 36.05
C THR A 386 24.38 14.57 35.82
N ILE A 387 23.85 14.24 34.65
CA ILE A 387 23.98 12.91 34.04
C ILE A 387 25.27 12.96 33.22
N ASN A 388 26.17 12.01 33.46
CA ASN A 388 27.48 11.93 32.81
C ASN A 388 27.71 10.56 32.16
N LEU A 389 28.71 10.48 31.28
CA LEU A 389 29.17 9.26 30.62
C LEU A 389 30.19 8.48 31.46
N GLU A 390 30.15 8.60 32.79
CA GLU A 390 30.98 7.72 33.64
C GLU A 390 30.59 6.24 33.51
N GLN A 391 29.44 5.97 32.86
CA GLN A 391 28.90 4.65 32.54
C GLN A 391 28.74 4.44 31.02
N SER A 392 28.14 3.31 30.62
CA SER A 392 27.72 3.07 29.24
C SER A 392 26.57 3.99 28.81
N VAL A 393 26.38 4.17 27.50
CA VAL A 393 25.25 4.93 26.95
C VAL A 393 23.90 4.40 27.44
N ASP A 394 23.73 3.08 27.51
CA ASP A 394 22.51 2.48 28.08
C ASP A 394 22.30 2.86 29.55
N GLY A 395 23.39 2.91 30.35
CA GLY A 395 23.34 3.35 31.75
C GLY A 395 22.95 4.82 31.87
N LEU A 396 23.47 5.67 30.97
CA LEU A 396 23.10 7.08 30.86
C LEU A 396 21.61 7.27 30.55
N ILE A 397 21.06 6.48 29.61
CA ILE A 397 19.62 6.51 29.33
C ILE A 397 18.82 6.04 30.55
N CYS A 398 19.27 5.01 31.26
CA CYS A 398 18.61 4.59 32.50
C CYS A 398 18.63 5.69 33.58
N ASP A 399 19.77 6.38 33.75
CA ASP A 399 19.88 7.53 34.66
C ASP A 399 18.91 8.64 34.29
N TYR A 400 18.73 8.93 33.00
CA TYR A 400 17.72 9.90 32.55
C TYR A 400 16.32 9.59 33.08
N PHE A 401 15.85 8.35 32.91
CA PHE A 401 14.53 7.95 33.40
C PHE A 401 14.45 7.95 34.93
N VAL A 402 15.49 7.45 35.62
CA VAL A 402 15.56 7.46 37.09
C VAL A 402 15.48 8.88 37.64
N GLN A 403 16.27 9.81 37.10
CA GLN A 403 16.29 11.20 37.56
C GLN A 403 14.98 11.93 37.25
N SER A 404 14.34 11.61 36.12
CA SER A 404 13.01 12.14 35.76
C SER A 404 11.96 11.75 36.82
N ILE A 405 11.95 10.47 37.23
CA ILE A 405 11.05 9.97 38.27
C ILE A 405 11.35 10.61 39.62
N LEU A 406 12.63 10.76 39.97
CA LEU A 406 13.04 11.45 41.20
C LEU A 406 12.60 12.91 41.24
N LYS A 407 12.66 13.61 40.11
CA LYS A 407 12.22 15.00 40.02
C LYS A 407 10.70 15.13 40.22
N LYS A 408 9.91 14.22 39.65
CA LYS A 408 8.43 14.24 39.80
C LYS A 408 7.95 13.80 41.19
N ASN A 409 8.73 12.98 41.90
CA ASN A 409 8.41 12.50 43.24
C ASN A 409 8.89 13.43 44.38
N ARG A 410 9.56 14.54 44.04
CA ARG A 410 9.83 15.67 44.95
C ARG A 410 8.60 16.56 45.00
#